data_AF-A0A970M0W6-F1
#
_entry.id   AF-A0A970M0W6-F1
#
_cell.length_a   1.000
_cell.length_b   1.000
_cell.length_c   1.000
_cell.angle_alpha   90.00
_cell.angle_beta   90.00
_cell.angle_gamma   90.00
#
_symmetry.space_group_name_H-M   'P 1'
#
loop_
_entity.id
_entity.type
_entity.pdbx_description
1 polymer ?
#
loop_
_entity_poly.entity_id
_entity_poly.type
_entity_poly.pdbx_seq_one_letter_code
_entity_poly.pdbx_strand_id
1 'polypeptide(L)'
;MSETQNNRQLQRKLGARHLNMIAIGGSIGTGLFLASGATIANAGPGGALLAYALIGVMIYFLMTSLGELATHNPTSGAFFTYGSKYVEGGFGFALGWNYWYNWAITVAFELVAVQFIMKFWFPDIPGFYWSALFLAVVFGINALTVKGFGESEFFFSLGKVLAIVAFIIIGIFMIVKIMLTPDVATFANWSKGEAPFVGGLSALIGVAM
;
A
#
# COMPACT_ATOMS: atom_id res chain seq x y z
N MET A 1 6.21 47.86 -18.34
CA MET A 1 6.58 47.10 -17.13
C MET A 1 6.56 45.64 -17.50
N SER A 2 7.72 45.02 -17.62
CA SER A 2 7.85 43.60 -17.98
C SER A 2 7.61 42.78 -16.71
N GLU A 3 6.46 42.12 -16.62
CA GLU A 3 6.20 41.16 -15.55
C GLU A 3 7.23 40.03 -15.65
N THR A 4 8.06 39.94 -14.63
CA THR A 4 8.99 38.83 -14.45
C THR A 4 8.16 37.58 -14.15
N GLN A 5 7.76 36.85 -15.19
CA GLN A 5 7.25 35.48 -15.04
C GLN A 5 8.37 34.63 -14.46
N ASN A 6 8.36 34.55 -13.14
CA ASN A 6 9.26 33.72 -12.36
C ASN A 6 8.86 32.26 -12.64
N ASN A 7 9.37 31.70 -13.72
CA ASN A 7 9.26 30.29 -14.07
C ASN A 7 9.94 29.48 -12.95
N ARG A 8 9.23 29.23 -11.85
CA ARG A 8 9.57 28.19 -10.87
C ARG A 8 9.40 26.85 -11.57
N GLN A 9 10.34 26.51 -12.44
CA GLN A 9 10.44 25.17 -13.01
C GLN A 9 10.66 24.20 -11.85
N LEU A 10 9.78 23.21 -11.74
CA LEU A 10 9.93 22.11 -10.81
C LEU A 10 11.28 21.45 -11.06
N GLN A 11 12.19 21.55 -10.09
CA GLN A 11 13.49 20.90 -10.21
C GLN A 11 13.31 19.39 -10.05
N ARG A 12 13.56 18.65 -11.13
CA ARG A 12 13.51 17.18 -11.11
C ARG A 12 14.71 16.63 -10.34
N LYS A 13 14.57 16.51 -9.02
CA LYS A 13 15.62 16.00 -8.11
C LYS A 13 15.57 14.48 -7.90
N LEU A 14 14.49 13.82 -8.31
CA LEU A 14 14.31 12.37 -8.22
C LEU A 14 14.56 11.70 -9.59
N GLY A 15 15.48 10.74 -9.62
CA GLY A 15 15.77 9.91 -10.80
C GLY A 15 14.74 8.78 -10.98
N ALA A 16 14.77 8.13 -12.15
CA ALA A 16 13.84 7.05 -12.48
C ALA A 16 13.87 5.89 -11.46
N ARG A 17 15.06 5.54 -10.95
CA ARG A 17 15.20 4.50 -9.92
C ARG A 17 14.43 4.83 -8.64
N HIS A 18 14.45 6.10 -8.19
CA HIS A 18 13.76 6.52 -6.99
C HIS A 18 12.26 6.49 -7.23
N LEU A 19 11.80 6.98 -8.39
CA LEU A 19 10.38 6.99 -8.72
C LEU A 19 9.79 5.58 -8.80
N ASN A 20 10.50 4.64 -9.43
CA ASN A 20 10.06 3.24 -9.51
C ASN A 20 10.01 2.59 -8.12
N MET A 21 11.02 2.82 -7.27
CA MET A 21 11.03 2.25 -5.93
C MET A 21 9.99 2.90 -5.01
N ILE A 22 9.73 4.21 -5.15
CA ILE A 22 8.62 4.87 -4.45
C ILE A 22 7.29 4.25 -4.88
N ALA A 23 7.11 3.98 -6.19
CA ALA A 23 5.88 3.36 -6.68
C ALA A 23 5.70 1.93 -6.14
N ILE A 24 6.76 1.11 -6.17
CA ILE A 24 6.73 -0.27 -5.62
C ILE A 24 6.52 -0.24 -4.11
N GLY A 25 7.32 0.54 -3.38
CA GLY A 25 7.28 0.64 -1.93
C GLY A 25 6.01 1.28 -1.38
N GLY A 26 5.40 2.19 -2.14
CA GLY A 26 4.11 2.80 -1.83
C GLY A 26 2.92 1.88 -2.14
N SER A 27 3.03 1.02 -3.16
CA SER A 27 2.02 -0.01 -3.44
C SER A 27 2.05 -1.14 -2.41
N ILE A 28 3.23 -1.42 -1.83
CA ILE A 28 3.43 -2.44 -0.80
C ILE A 28 3.27 -1.78 0.59
N GLY A 29 2.04 -1.85 1.10
CA GLY A 29 1.67 -1.30 2.40
C GLY A 29 1.70 -2.31 3.54
N THR A 30 1.36 -1.81 4.73
CA THR A 30 1.06 -2.61 5.93
C THR A 30 -0.05 -3.64 5.71
N GLY A 31 -0.91 -3.44 4.71
CA GLY A 31 -1.95 -4.41 4.33
C GLY A 31 -1.40 -5.81 4.09
N LEU A 32 -0.28 -5.96 3.37
CA LEU A 32 0.29 -7.27 3.06
C LEU A 32 0.82 -7.98 4.33
N PHE A 33 1.46 -7.26 5.25
CA PHE A 33 2.15 -7.84 6.39
C PHE A 33 1.29 -7.95 7.65
N LEU A 34 0.40 -6.99 7.87
CA LEU A 34 -0.43 -6.90 9.07
C LEU A 34 -1.87 -7.32 8.81
N ALA A 35 -2.47 -6.93 7.68
CA ALA A 35 -3.89 -7.17 7.42
C ALA A 35 -4.18 -8.53 6.77
N SER A 36 -3.26 -9.09 5.97
CA SER A 36 -3.47 -10.37 5.26
C SER A 36 -3.92 -11.51 6.17
N GLY A 37 -3.41 -11.57 7.41
CA GLY A 37 -3.82 -12.59 8.37
C GLY A 37 -5.32 -12.48 8.72
N ALA A 38 -5.81 -11.27 8.98
CA ALA A 38 -7.21 -11.01 9.27
C ALA A 38 -8.09 -11.23 8.03
N THR A 39 -7.64 -10.79 6.85
CA THR A 39 -8.28 -11.05 5.55
C THR A 39 -8.52 -12.54 5.34
N ILE A 40 -7.49 -13.38 5.51
CA ILE A 40 -7.60 -14.83 5.33
C ILE A 40 -8.45 -15.46 6.44
N ALA A 41 -8.34 -15.00 7.68
CA ALA A 41 -9.14 -15.51 8.79
C ALA A 41 -10.65 -15.24 8.59
N ASN A 42 -11.01 -14.07 8.06
CA ASN A 42 -12.40 -13.65 7.92
C ASN A 42 -13.06 -14.14 6.63
N ALA A 43 -12.34 -14.14 5.50
CA ALA A 43 -12.89 -14.53 4.18
C ALA A 43 -12.48 -15.94 3.73
N GLY A 44 -11.54 -16.58 4.43
CA GLY A 44 -10.94 -17.84 4.00
C GLY A 44 -9.89 -17.67 2.89
N PRO A 45 -9.14 -18.73 2.56
CA PRO A 45 -8.08 -18.67 1.56
C PRO A 45 -8.61 -18.40 0.13
N GLY A 46 -9.76 -18.98 -0.22
CA GLY A 46 -10.38 -18.74 -1.52
C GLY A 46 -11.02 -17.35 -1.61
N GLY A 47 -11.69 -16.91 -0.55
CA GLY A 47 -12.26 -15.57 -0.49
C GLY A 47 -11.20 -14.48 -0.57
N ALA A 48 -10.11 -14.60 0.19
CA ALA A 48 -9.01 -13.63 0.14
C ALA A 48 -8.38 -13.53 -1.27
N LEU A 49 -8.14 -14.67 -1.94
CA LEU A 49 -7.58 -14.68 -3.30
C LEU A 49 -8.54 -14.10 -4.34
N LEU A 50 -9.84 -14.44 -4.24
CA LEU A 50 -10.85 -13.91 -5.14
C LEU A 50 -10.98 -12.39 -4.98
N ALA A 51 -11.06 -11.89 -3.75
CA ALA A 51 -11.09 -10.45 -3.47
C ALA A 51 -9.86 -9.75 -4.04
N TYR A 52 -8.66 -10.31 -3.81
CA TYR A 52 -7.41 -9.77 -4.34
C TYR A 52 -7.42 -9.70 -5.87
N ALA A 53 -7.89 -10.75 -6.56
CA ALA A 53 -7.98 -10.79 -8.02
C ALA A 53 -8.97 -9.75 -8.57
N LEU A 54 -10.15 -9.64 -7.96
CA LEU A 54 -11.19 -8.69 -8.40
C LEU A 54 -10.72 -7.23 -8.25
N ILE A 55 -10.15 -6.88 -7.10
CA ILE A 55 -9.60 -5.54 -6.86
C ILE A 55 -8.41 -5.28 -7.79
N GLY A 56 -7.54 -6.29 -7.98
CA GLY A 56 -6.39 -6.18 -8.89
C GLY A 56 -6.80 -5.85 -10.32
N VAL A 57 -7.85 -6.51 -10.83
CA VAL A 57 -8.40 -6.23 -12.17
C VAL A 57 -8.98 -4.81 -12.25
N MET A 58 -9.74 -4.39 -11.24
CA MET A 58 -10.29 -3.02 -11.16
C MET A 58 -9.17 -1.96 -11.16
N ILE A 59 -8.15 -2.14 -10.32
CA ILE A 59 -7.01 -1.22 -10.22
C ILE A 59 -6.20 -1.23 -11.53
N TYR A 60 -6.05 -2.38 -12.20
CA TYR A 60 -5.36 -2.46 -13.48
C TYR A 60 -6.02 -1.58 -14.55
N PHE A 61 -7.35 -1.65 -14.69
CA PHE A 61 -8.08 -0.78 -15.61
C PHE A 61 -7.95 0.69 -15.23
N LEU A 62 -8.10 1.01 -13.94
CA LEU A 62 -7.97 2.38 -13.43
C LEU A 62 -6.59 2.99 -13.75
N MET A 63 -5.51 2.25 -13.47
CA MET A 63 -4.14 2.72 -13.67
C MET A 63 -3.79 2.83 -15.15
N THR A 64 -4.28 1.92 -15.98
CA THR A 64 -4.09 1.98 -17.44
C THR A 64 -4.75 3.23 -18.01
N SER A 65 -6.02 3.48 -17.67
CA SER A 65 -6.73 4.68 -18.13
C SER A 65 -6.10 5.98 -17.62
N LEU A 66 -5.66 6.03 -16.35
CA LEU A 66 -4.97 7.19 -15.81
C LEU A 66 -3.61 7.41 -16.49
N GLY A 67 -2.91 6.33 -16.84
CA GLY A 67 -1.66 6.37 -17.58
C GLY A 67 -1.83 6.97 -18.99
N GLU A 68 -2.87 6.58 -19.71
CA GLU A 68 -3.21 7.17 -21.02
C GLU A 68 -3.53 8.67 -20.92
N LEU A 69 -4.28 9.09 -19.88
CA LEU A 69 -4.55 10.51 -19.64
C LEU A 69 -3.28 11.29 -19.30
N ALA A 70 -2.37 10.68 -18.54
CA ALA A 70 -1.11 11.28 -18.15
C ALA A 70 -0.14 11.47 -19.33
N THR A 71 -0.12 10.54 -20.29
CA THR A 71 0.68 10.68 -21.51
C THR A 71 0.05 11.64 -22.52
N HIS A 72 -1.28 11.65 -22.63
CA HIS A 72 -2.00 12.55 -23.54
C HIS A 72 -1.97 14.01 -23.08
N ASN A 73 -2.08 14.27 -21.77
CA ASN A 73 -2.06 15.62 -21.21
C ASN A 73 -1.12 15.69 -19.98
N PRO A 74 0.20 15.78 -20.21
CA PRO A 74 1.16 15.83 -19.12
C PRO A 74 1.03 17.16 -18.37
N THR A 75 0.57 17.08 -17.13
CA THR A 75 0.45 18.22 -16.22
C THR A 75 1.24 17.94 -14.94
N SER A 76 1.68 19.00 -14.26
CA SER A 76 2.29 18.89 -12.93
C SER A 76 1.25 18.62 -11.82
N GLY A 77 -0.04 18.71 -12.13
CA GLY A 77 -1.13 18.39 -11.21
C GLY A 77 -1.34 16.88 -11.03
N ALA A 78 -2.03 16.49 -9.96
CA ALA A 78 -2.38 15.09 -9.71
C ALA A 78 -3.67 14.67 -10.44
N PHE A 79 -4.12 13.43 -10.22
CA PHE A 79 -5.24 12.83 -10.96
C PHE A 79 -6.56 13.61 -10.88
N PHE A 80 -6.82 14.34 -9.80
CA PHE A 80 -8.00 15.21 -9.68
C PHE A 80 -8.03 16.36 -10.72
N THR A 81 -6.88 16.70 -11.30
CA THR A 81 -6.77 17.65 -12.42
C THR A 81 -7.46 17.10 -13.67
N TYR A 82 -7.32 15.80 -13.93
CA TYR A 82 -8.02 15.13 -15.02
C TYR A 82 -9.51 15.05 -14.76
N GLY A 83 -9.93 14.75 -13.51
CA GLY A 83 -11.33 14.80 -13.11
C GLY A 83 -11.95 16.18 -13.31
N SER A 84 -11.24 17.24 -12.92
CA SER A 84 -11.68 18.63 -13.12
C SER A 84 -11.87 18.98 -14.59
N LYS A 85 -10.95 18.51 -15.44
CA LYS A 85 -10.88 18.88 -16.86
C LYS A 85 -11.84 18.08 -17.74
N TYR A 86 -12.01 16.79 -17.46
CA TYR A 86 -12.77 15.86 -18.32
C TYR A 86 -14.16 15.50 -17.79
N VAL A 87 -14.47 15.79 -16.53
CA VAL A 87 -15.80 15.55 -15.93
C VAL A 87 -16.46 16.88 -15.61
N GLU A 88 -16.04 17.52 -14.52
CA GLU A 88 -16.46 18.87 -14.11
C GLU A 88 -15.58 19.39 -12.97
N GLY A 89 -15.60 20.71 -12.75
CA GLY A 89 -14.85 21.33 -11.65
C GLY A 89 -15.25 20.83 -10.25
N GLY A 90 -16.54 20.56 -10.02
CA GLY A 90 -17.06 20.04 -8.74
C GLY A 90 -16.53 18.66 -8.41
N PHE A 91 -16.62 17.73 -9.35
CA PHE A 91 -16.04 16.39 -9.27
C PHE A 91 -14.53 16.42 -8.97
N GLY A 92 -13.78 17.26 -9.68
CA GLY A 92 -12.35 17.43 -9.44
C GLY A 92 -12.02 17.93 -8.03
N PHE A 93 -12.78 18.92 -7.53
CA PHE A 93 -12.66 19.40 -6.16
C PHE A 93 -12.94 18.29 -5.13
N ALA A 94 -14.02 17.54 -5.31
CA ALA A 94 -14.38 16.42 -4.44
C ALA A 94 -13.29 15.33 -4.42
N LEU A 95 -12.71 14.99 -5.58
CA LEU A 95 -11.59 14.05 -5.66
C LEU A 95 -10.37 14.54 -4.89
N GLY A 96 -10.02 15.82 -5.01
CA GLY A 96 -8.89 16.42 -4.28
C GLY A 96 -9.05 16.30 -2.77
N TRP A 97 -10.25 16.59 -2.24
CA TRP A 97 -10.53 16.45 -0.82
C TRP A 97 -10.54 15.00 -0.35
N ASN A 98 -11.18 14.09 -1.10
CA ASN A 98 -11.16 12.67 -0.78
C ASN A 98 -9.72 12.13 -0.72
N TYR A 99 -8.87 12.58 -1.65
CA TYR A 99 -7.46 12.20 -1.67
C TYR A 99 -6.71 12.68 -0.42
N TRP A 100 -6.90 13.94 -0.04
CA TRP A 100 -6.27 14.49 1.16
C TRP A 100 -6.74 13.76 2.43
N TYR A 101 -8.05 13.52 2.57
CA TYR A 101 -8.60 12.76 3.69
C TYR A 101 -8.07 11.33 3.73
N ASN A 102 -7.99 10.65 2.58
CA ASN A 102 -7.44 9.30 2.50
C ASN A 102 -5.99 9.25 3.00
N TRP A 103 -5.14 10.23 2.63
CA TRP A 103 -3.78 10.32 3.15
C TRP A 103 -3.71 10.62 4.65
N ALA A 104 -4.57 11.51 5.16
CA ALA A 104 -4.63 11.80 6.59
C ALA A 104 -4.98 10.55 7.41
N ILE A 105 -5.97 9.77 6.95
CA ILE A 105 -6.36 8.50 7.58
C ILE A 105 -5.24 7.47 7.46
N THR A 106 -4.60 7.37 6.30
CA THR A 106 -3.51 6.40 6.05
C THR A 106 -2.34 6.64 7.00
N VAL A 107 -1.94 7.89 7.23
CA VAL A 107 -0.88 8.22 8.20
C VAL A 107 -1.26 7.76 9.60
N ALA A 108 -2.50 8.02 10.04
CA ALA A 108 -2.96 7.55 11.35
C ALA A 108 -2.98 6.02 11.45
N PHE A 109 -3.43 5.34 10.40
CA PHE A 109 -3.45 3.88 10.31
C PHE A 109 -2.04 3.27 10.40
N GLU A 110 -1.09 3.80 9.64
CA GLU A 110 0.31 3.37 9.67
C GLU A 110 0.94 3.57 11.07
N LEU A 111 0.64 4.68 11.75
CA LEU A 111 1.10 4.91 13.12
C LEU A 111 0.53 3.90 14.12
N VAL A 112 -0.73 3.46 13.94
CA VAL A 112 -1.35 2.41 14.76
C VAL A 112 -0.73 1.05 14.44
N ALA A 113 -0.44 0.75 13.17
CA ALA A 113 0.26 -0.47 12.76
C ALA A 113 1.62 -0.60 13.45
N VAL A 114 2.38 0.51 13.54
CA VAL A 114 3.64 0.54 14.30
C VAL A 114 3.42 0.17 15.77
N GLN A 115 2.34 0.63 16.42
CA GLN A 115 2.04 0.24 17.80
C GLN A 115 1.87 -1.27 17.94
N PHE A 116 1.11 -1.90 17.03
CA PHE A 116 0.88 -3.34 17.04
C PHE A 116 2.18 -4.12 16.87
N ILE A 117 3.05 -3.69 15.96
CA ILE A 117 4.35 -4.33 15.74
C ILE A 117 5.26 -4.15 16.96
N MET A 118 5.35 -2.94 17.52
CA MET A 118 6.23 -2.67 18.66
C MET A 118 5.75 -3.34 19.94
N LYS A 119 4.43 -3.53 20.11
CA LYS A 119 3.86 -4.26 21.24
C LYS A 119 4.28 -5.73 21.27
N PHE A 120 4.57 -6.34 20.12
CA PHE A 120 5.12 -7.71 20.07
C PHE A 120 6.51 -7.81 20.73
N TRP A 121 7.35 -6.78 20.56
CA TRP A 121 8.72 -6.76 21.08
C TRP A 121 8.84 -6.11 22.47
N PHE A 122 8.06 -5.07 22.72
CA PHE A 122 8.08 -4.25 23.93
C PHE A 122 6.65 -4.10 24.48
N PRO A 123 6.08 -5.17 25.06
CA PRO A 123 4.68 -5.21 25.49
C PRO A 123 4.38 -4.23 26.63
N ASP A 124 5.39 -3.88 27.44
CA ASP A 124 5.24 -3.03 28.62
C ASP A 124 5.20 -1.52 28.29
N ILE A 125 5.61 -1.13 27.07
CA ILE A 125 5.66 0.27 26.66
C ILE A 125 4.34 0.66 25.98
N PRO A 126 3.62 1.69 26.46
CA PRO A 126 2.38 2.13 25.83
C PRO A 126 2.56 2.52 24.36
N GLY A 127 1.66 2.03 23.50
CA GLY A 127 1.74 2.19 22.04
C GLY A 127 1.85 3.63 21.55
N PHE A 128 1.22 4.59 22.26
CA PHE A 128 1.26 6.01 21.91
C PHE A 128 2.69 6.57 21.82
N TYR A 129 3.61 6.12 22.68
CA TYR A 129 5.00 6.57 22.61
C TYR A 129 5.68 6.15 21.31
N TRP A 130 5.39 4.94 20.82
CA TRP A 130 5.90 4.46 19.54
C TRP A 130 5.34 5.27 18.37
N SER A 131 4.03 5.56 18.35
CA SER A 131 3.46 6.41 17.31
C SER A 131 4.04 7.83 17.31
N ALA A 132 4.18 8.45 18.50
CA ALA A 132 4.76 9.78 18.61
C ALA A 132 6.22 9.81 18.12
N LEU A 133 7.02 8.81 18.51
CA LEU A 133 8.41 8.68 18.08
C LEU A 133 8.53 8.54 16.56
N PHE A 134 7.81 7.60 15.96
CA PHE A 134 7.88 7.36 14.51
C PHE A 134 7.32 8.54 13.71
N LEU A 135 6.25 9.19 14.18
CA LEU A 135 5.76 10.41 13.56
C LEU A 135 6.80 11.53 13.58
N ALA A 136 7.48 11.73 14.72
CA ALA A 136 8.53 12.74 14.84
C ALA A 136 9.70 12.45 13.89
N VAL A 137 10.11 11.17 13.75
CA VAL A 137 11.17 10.76 12.82
C VAL A 137 10.75 11.01 11.37
N VAL A 138 9.57 10.56 10.95
CA VAL A 138 9.08 10.75 9.57
C VAL A 138 8.92 12.22 9.24
N PHE A 139 8.34 13.00 10.15
CA PHE A 139 8.23 14.45 10.01
C PHE A 139 9.60 15.12 9.91
N GLY A 140 10.57 14.72 10.74
CA GLY A 140 11.94 15.23 10.70
C GLY A 140 12.63 14.95 9.37
N ILE A 141 12.52 13.71 8.85
CA ILE A 141 13.09 13.35 7.54
C ILE A 141 12.43 14.17 6.42
N ASN A 142 11.11 14.33 6.47
CA ASN A 142 10.35 15.08 5.47
C ASN A 142 10.71 16.57 5.46
N ALA A 143 10.93 17.17 6.64
CA ALA A 143 11.23 18.59 6.79
C ALA A 143 12.66 18.98 6.32
N LEU A 144 13.63 18.06 6.37
CA LEU A 144 15.04 18.39 6.14
C LEU A 144 15.44 18.43 4.66
N THR A 145 15.21 17.37 3.87
CA THR A 145 15.56 17.37 2.44
C THR A 145 14.74 16.40 1.59
N VAL A 146 14.25 16.87 0.43
CA VAL A 146 13.53 16.04 -0.57
C VAL A 146 14.42 14.92 -1.13
N LYS A 147 15.74 15.14 -1.22
CA LYS A 147 16.69 14.13 -1.69
C LYS A 147 16.93 13.05 -0.64
N GLY A 148 17.03 13.44 0.64
CA GLY A 148 17.12 12.50 1.76
C GLY A 148 15.90 11.60 1.83
N PHE A 149 14.70 12.17 1.67
CA PHE A 149 13.46 11.39 1.57
C PHE A 149 13.52 10.33 0.46
N GLY A 150 13.92 10.73 -0.76
CA GLY A 150 13.98 9.81 -1.90
C GLY A 150 14.97 8.66 -1.75
N GLU A 151 16.12 8.89 -1.11
CA GLU A 151 17.10 7.84 -0.82
C GLU A 151 16.63 6.94 0.33
N SER A 152 16.08 7.51 1.41
CA SER A 152 15.49 6.72 2.51
C SER A 152 14.38 5.79 2.01
N GLU A 153 13.47 6.31 1.20
CA GLU A 153 12.36 5.54 0.64
C GLU A 153 12.86 4.40 -0.27
N PHE A 154 13.94 4.65 -1.03
CA PHE A 154 14.58 3.61 -1.83
C PHE A 154 15.06 2.44 -0.96
N PHE A 155 15.79 2.71 0.12
CA PHE A 155 16.31 1.65 1.00
C PHE A 155 15.18 0.95 1.79
N PHE A 156 14.19 1.68 2.27
CA PHE A 156 13.04 1.07 2.96
C PHE A 156 12.22 0.19 2.02
N SER A 157 11.95 0.65 0.80
CA SER A 157 11.27 -0.17 -0.21
C SER A 157 12.10 -1.38 -0.62
N LEU A 158 13.42 -1.27 -0.74
CA LEU A 158 14.28 -2.41 -1.05
C LEU A 158 14.19 -3.47 0.06
N GLY A 159 14.24 -3.06 1.32
CA GLY A 159 14.05 -3.95 2.46
C GLY A 159 12.70 -4.68 2.42
N LYS A 160 11.61 -3.95 2.14
CA LYS A 160 10.27 -4.54 1.97
C LYS A 160 10.24 -5.60 0.88
N VAL A 161 10.80 -5.31 -0.30
CA VAL A 161 10.85 -6.25 -1.43
C VAL A 161 11.64 -7.51 -1.07
N LEU A 162 12.81 -7.36 -0.45
CA LEU A 162 13.62 -8.49 0.00
C LEU A 162 12.88 -9.35 1.04
N ALA A 163 12.15 -8.71 1.96
CA ALA A 163 11.34 -9.41 2.95
C ALA A 163 10.22 -10.24 2.31
N ILE A 164 9.56 -9.73 1.26
CA ILE A 164 8.54 -10.48 0.51
C ILE A 164 9.18 -11.67 -0.20
N VAL A 165 10.32 -11.47 -0.86
CA VAL A 165 11.02 -12.57 -1.56
C VAL A 165 11.40 -13.66 -0.56
N ALA A 166 11.95 -13.30 0.59
CA ALA A 166 12.26 -14.25 1.66
C ALA A 166 11.01 -14.97 2.16
N PHE A 167 9.92 -14.23 2.40
CA PHE A 167 8.64 -14.79 2.85
C PHE A 167 8.07 -15.81 1.85
N ILE A 168 8.10 -15.50 0.55
CA ILE A 168 7.65 -16.41 -0.51
C ILE A 168 8.51 -17.67 -0.55
N ILE A 169 9.85 -17.52 -0.49
CA ILE A 169 10.77 -18.66 -0.49
C ILE A 169 10.51 -19.59 0.68
N ILE A 170 10.39 -19.03 1.90
CA ILE A 170 10.09 -19.81 3.11
C ILE A 170 8.70 -20.47 2.98
N GLY A 171 7.70 -19.76 2.46
CA GLY A 171 6.36 -20.29 2.20
C GLY A 171 6.38 -21.50 1.25
N ILE A 172 7.12 -21.42 0.15
CA ILE A 172 7.28 -22.53 -0.80
C ILE A 172 7.96 -23.72 -0.13
N PHE A 173 9.05 -23.50 0.62
CA PHE A 173 9.72 -24.58 1.36
C PHE A 173 8.80 -25.24 2.37
N MET A 174 7.97 -24.48 3.08
CA MET A 174 6.96 -25.03 3.99
C MET A 174 5.94 -25.89 3.25
N ILE A 175 5.42 -25.43 2.11
CA ILE A 175 4.47 -26.20 1.28
C ILE A 175 5.11 -27.50 0.79
N VAL A 176 6.34 -27.44 0.26
CA VAL A 176 7.07 -28.62 -0.21
C VAL A 176 7.34 -29.60 0.93
N LYS A 177 7.76 -29.11 2.09
CA LYS A 177 7.96 -29.97 3.28
C LYS A 177 6.66 -30.67 3.67
N ILE A 178 5.53 -29.96 3.68
CA ILE A 178 4.21 -30.55 3.96
C ILE A 178 3.87 -31.63 2.93
N MET A 179 4.09 -31.36 1.63
CA MET A 179 3.86 -32.34 0.56
C MET A 179 4.70 -33.62 0.69
N LEU A 180 5.92 -33.49 1.22
CA LEU A 180 6.86 -34.60 1.43
C LEU A 180 6.66 -35.31 2.77
N THR A 181 5.83 -34.78 3.66
CA THR A 181 5.55 -35.40 4.97
C THR A 181 4.46 -36.44 4.79
N PRO A 182 4.74 -37.74 5.05
CA PRO A 182 3.70 -38.77 5.03
C PRO A 182 2.58 -38.41 6.00
N ASP A 183 1.34 -38.72 5.63
CA ASP A 183 0.13 -38.54 6.46
C ASP A 183 -0.36 -37.09 6.70
N VAL A 184 0.21 -36.10 6.02
CA VAL A 184 -0.30 -34.72 6.05
C VAL A 184 -0.98 -34.37 4.73
N ALA A 185 -2.28 -34.05 4.78
CA ALA A 185 -3.01 -33.59 3.60
C ALA A 185 -2.55 -32.17 3.21
N THR A 186 -1.82 -32.06 2.10
CA THR A 186 -1.24 -30.82 1.55
C THR A 186 -2.23 -29.65 1.48
N PHE A 187 -3.48 -29.93 1.11
CA PHE A 187 -4.51 -28.91 0.94
C PHE A 187 -5.51 -28.85 2.11
N ALA A 188 -5.19 -29.43 3.27
CA ALA A 188 -6.10 -29.44 4.41
C ALA A 188 -6.57 -28.03 4.83
N ASN A 189 -5.71 -27.01 4.67
CA ASN A 189 -6.05 -25.63 5.01
C ASN A 189 -7.11 -25.01 4.07
N TRP A 190 -7.33 -25.57 2.88
CA TRP A 190 -8.33 -25.10 1.93
C TRP A 190 -9.73 -25.63 2.20
N SER A 191 -9.85 -26.72 2.96
CA SER A 191 -11.12 -27.36 3.33
C SER A 191 -11.37 -27.36 4.85
N LYS A 192 -10.54 -26.64 5.62
CA LYS A 192 -10.69 -26.57 7.08
C LYS A 192 -11.86 -25.67 7.47
N GLY A 193 -12.84 -26.24 8.17
CA GLY A 193 -14.00 -25.49 8.64
C GLY A 193 -14.86 -25.01 7.47
N GLU A 194 -15.17 -23.70 7.43
CA GLU A 194 -15.93 -23.07 6.34
C GLU A 194 -15.07 -22.66 5.13
N ALA A 195 -13.77 -22.98 5.13
CA ALA A 195 -12.91 -22.75 3.98
C ALA A 195 -13.44 -23.53 2.75
N PRO A 196 -13.30 -22.98 1.53
CA PRO A 196 -12.43 -21.87 1.16
C PRO A 196 -13.05 -20.46 1.27
N PHE A 197 -14.35 -20.34 1.54
CA PHE A 197 -15.09 -19.08 1.65
C PHE A 197 -15.75 -18.95 3.02
N VAL A 198 -15.01 -18.41 3.98
CA VAL A 198 -15.49 -18.20 5.35
C VAL A 198 -16.42 -16.99 5.37
N GLY A 199 -17.57 -17.08 6.06
CA GLY A 199 -18.51 -15.96 6.18
C GLY A 199 -19.24 -15.54 4.88
N GLY A 200 -19.07 -16.29 3.78
CA GLY A 200 -19.79 -16.09 2.52
C GLY A 200 -19.51 -14.76 1.81
N LEU A 201 -20.49 -14.31 1.01
CA LEU A 201 -20.34 -13.10 0.18
C LEU A 201 -20.16 -11.82 1.00
N SER A 202 -20.78 -11.72 2.17
CA SER A 202 -20.64 -10.54 3.04
C SER A 202 -19.22 -10.38 3.57
N ALA A 203 -18.58 -11.48 4.00
CA ALA A 203 -17.19 -11.47 4.42
C ALA A 203 -16.24 -11.17 3.26
N LEU A 204 -16.52 -11.71 2.07
CA LEU A 204 -15.76 -11.41 0.84
C LEU A 204 -15.80 -9.91 0.51
N ILE A 205 -17.01 -9.32 0.51
CA ILE A 205 -17.18 -7.88 0.25
C ILE A 205 -16.52 -7.06 1.37
N GLY A 206 -16.67 -7.47 2.63
CA GLY A 206 -16.11 -6.76 3.77
C GLY A 206 -14.58 -6.71 3.79
N VAL A 207 -13.92 -7.72 3.22
CA VAL A 207 -12.46 -7.75 3.08
C VAL A 207 -11.99 -7.05 1.80
N ALA A 208 -12.89 -6.86 0.84
CA ALA A 208 -12.59 -6.20 -0.44
C ALA A 208 -12.75 -4.66 -0.43
N MET A 209 -13.42 -4.11 0.60
CA MET A 209 -13.60 -2.67 0.80
C MET A 209 -12.61 -2.12 1.82
#